data_AF-A0A536IAH4-F1
#
_entry.id   AF-A0A536IAH4-F1
#
_cell.length_a   1.000
_cell.length_b   1.000
_cell.length_c   1.000
_cell.angle_alpha   90.00
_cell.angle_beta   90.00
_cell.angle_gamma   90.00
#
_symmetry.space_group_name_H-M   'P 1'
#
loop_
_entity.id
_entity.type
_entity.pdbx_description
1 polymer ?
#
loop_
_entity_poly.entity_id
_entity_poly.type
_entity_poly.pdbx_seq_one_letter_code
_entity_poly.pdbx_strand_id
1 'polypeptide(L)'
;MSQEDTEDIEVGEPIYQCPDCGGLTIRGKWSIEGARSLTHAARMLRDYAHELEHMRASGLELASPVMADYGIVRPGGAPSDDDLDGSDEE
;
A
#
# COMPACT_ATOMS: atom_id res chain seq x y z
N MET A 1 -13.71 18.08 -26.22
CA MET A 1 -13.57 16.62 -26.00
C MET A 1 -12.12 16.38 -25.66
N SER A 2 -11.77 16.59 -24.40
CA SER A 2 -10.41 16.35 -23.91
C SER A 2 -10.30 14.85 -23.67
N GLN A 3 -9.55 14.17 -24.53
CA GLN A 3 -9.19 12.77 -24.32
C GLN A 3 -8.31 12.74 -23.06
N GLU A 4 -8.82 12.12 -22.01
CA GLU A 4 -8.02 11.63 -20.90
C GLU A 4 -7.02 10.64 -21.48
N ASP A 5 -5.75 11.04 -21.52
CA ASP A 5 -4.61 10.13 -21.58
C ASP A 5 -4.65 9.30 -20.29
N THR A 6 -5.42 8.21 -20.30
CA THR A 6 -5.21 7.11 -19.36
C THR A 6 -3.88 6.47 -19.74
N GLU A 7 -2.81 6.99 -19.13
CA GLU A 7 -1.47 6.45 -19.23
C GLU A 7 -1.53 4.94 -18.90
N ASP A 8 -1.01 4.16 -19.85
CA ASP A 8 -0.87 2.72 -19.79
C ASP A 8 -0.06 2.39 -18.53
N ILE A 9 -0.74 1.94 -17.47
CA ILE A 9 -0.09 1.56 -16.23
C ILE A 9 0.63 0.25 -16.52
N GLU A 10 1.88 0.37 -16.97
CA GLU A 10 2.83 -0.74 -17.11
C GLU A 10 2.72 -1.64 -15.88
N VAL A 11 2.68 -2.96 -16.13
CA VAL A 11 2.52 -4.01 -15.12
C VAL A 11 3.65 -3.90 -14.10
N GLY A 12 3.44 -3.08 -13.08
CA GLY A 12 4.44 -2.73 -12.06
C GLY A 12 4.51 -3.78 -10.97
N GLU A 13 5.72 -4.07 -10.51
CA GLU A 13 6.00 -4.94 -9.38
C GLU A 13 5.07 -4.64 -8.17
N PRO A 14 4.69 -5.66 -7.37
CA PRO A 14 3.70 -5.51 -6.30
C PRO A 14 4.07 -4.45 -5.24
N ILE A 15 5.35 -4.06 -5.20
CA ILE A 15 5.91 -3.04 -4.32
C ILE A 15 6.79 -2.10 -5.13
N TYR A 16 6.44 -0.83 -5.18
CA TYR A 16 7.25 0.22 -5.82
C TYR A 16 7.88 1.13 -4.77
N GLN A 17 9.21 1.32 -4.81
CA GLN A 17 9.93 2.23 -3.92
C GLN A 17 10.12 3.61 -4.56
N CYS A 18 9.66 4.65 -3.87
CA CYS A 18 9.94 6.04 -4.24
C CYS A 18 11.41 6.39 -3.91
N PRO A 19 12.22 6.77 -4.91
CA PRO A 19 13.65 7.04 -4.71
C PRO A 19 13.91 8.31 -3.89
N ASP A 20 12.99 9.28 -3.88
CA ASP A 20 13.19 10.58 -3.22
C ASP A 20 12.85 10.59 -1.73
N CYS A 21 11.85 9.81 -1.30
CA CYS A 21 11.38 9.82 0.10
C CYS A 21 11.44 8.46 0.80
N GLY A 22 11.90 7.41 0.11
CA GLY A 22 12.02 6.05 0.65
C GLY A 22 10.68 5.38 0.95
N GLY A 23 9.54 5.98 0.58
CA GLY A 23 8.22 5.38 0.74
C GLY A 23 8.01 4.21 -0.22
N LEU A 24 7.23 3.21 0.19
CA LEU A 24 6.84 2.09 -0.67
C LEU A 24 5.35 2.18 -0.99
N THR A 25 4.98 1.91 -2.23
CA THR A 25 3.59 1.72 -2.64
C THR A 25 3.27 0.24 -2.58
N ILE A 26 2.20 -0.12 -1.88
CA ILE A 26 1.67 -1.49 -1.82
C ILE A 26 0.35 -1.58 -2.59
N ARG A 27 0.13 -2.68 -3.32
CA ARG A 27 -1.12 -2.94 -4.07
C ARG A 27 -1.80 -4.23 -3.62
N GLY A 28 -3.02 -4.13 -3.10
CA GLY A 28 -3.80 -5.27 -2.63
C GLY A 28 -4.43 -6.12 -3.75
N LYS A 29 -4.85 -5.49 -4.86
CA LYS A 29 -5.64 -6.13 -5.94
C LYS A 29 -4.93 -7.27 -6.66
N TRP A 30 -3.59 -7.27 -6.67
CA TRP A 30 -2.77 -8.24 -7.41
C TRP A 30 -2.18 -9.32 -6.51
N SER A 31 -2.48 -9.32 -5.21
CA SER A 31 -1.93 -10.27 -4.25
C SER A 31 -2.30 -11.74 -4.53
N ILE A 32 -3.24 -12.01 -5.44
CA ILE A 32 -3.64 -13.36 -5.87
C ILE A 32 -3.55 -13.59 -7.38
N GLU A 33 -2.92 -12.68 -8.13
CA GLU A 33 -2.82 -12.81 -9.59
C GLU A 33 -2.10 -14.12 -9.98
N GLY A 34 -2.70 -14.89 -10.90
CA GLY A 34 -2.15 -16.19 -11.32
C GLY A 34 -2.55 -17.37 -10.43
N ALA A 35 -3.37 -17.17 -9.38
CA ALA A 35 -3.94 -18.27 -8.61
C ALA A 35 -4.77 -19.22 -9.51
N ARG A 36 -4.53 -20.53 -9.37
CA ARG A 36 -5.18 -21.59 -10.18
C ARG A 36 -6.21 -22.41 -9.41
N SER A 37 -6.35 -22.14 -8.11
CA SER A 37 -7.32 -22.77 -7.22
C SER A 37 -7.56 -21.89 -5.99
N LEU A 38 -8.66 -22.13 -5.28
CA LEU A 38 -8.97 -21.42 -4.03
C LEU A 38 -7.88 -21.63 -2.97
N THR A 39 -7.34 -22.86 -2.86
CA THR A 39 -6.23 -23.16 -1.94
C THR A 39 -4.98 -22.38 -2.31
N HIS A 40 -4.71 -22.21 -3.62
CA HIS A 40 -3.57 -21.41 -4.09
C HIS A 40 -3.77 -19.92 -3.74
N ALA A 41 -4.94 -19.35 -4.05
CA ALA A 41 -5.25 -17.95 -3.70
C ALA A 41 -5.16 -17.70 -2.19
N ALA A 42 -5.69 -18.61 -1.37
CA ALA A 42 -5.63 -18.51 0.08
C ALA A 42 -4.19 -18.56 0.62
N ARG A 43 -3.30 -19.30 -0.04
CA ARG A 43 -1.87 -19.31 0.31
C ARG A 43 -1.22 -17.98 -0.04
N MET A 44 -1.45 -17.46 -1.24
CA MET A 44 -0.89 -16.18 -1.68
C MET A 44 -1.32 -15.02 -0.77
N LEU A 45 -2.58 -15.00 -0.33
CA LEU A 45 -3.06 -13.99 0.63
C LEU A 45 -2.34 -14.08 1.99
N ARG A 46 -2.05 -15.28 2.48
CA ARG A 46 -1.30 -15.46 3.74
C ARG A 46 0.15 -15.02 3.59
N ASP A 47 0.77 -15.37 2.47
CA ASP A 47 2.15 -14.96 2.17
C ASP A 47 2.24 -13.42 2.09
N TYR A 48 1.27 -12.78 1.42
CA TYR A 48 1.18 -11.31 1.35
C TYR A 48 0.93 -10.68 2.73
N ALA A 49 0.05 -11.26 3.56
CA ALA A 49 -0.18 -10.78 4.92
C ALA A 49 1.12 -10.84 5.77
N HIS A 50 1.89 -11.93 5.67
CA HIS A 50 3.18 -12.04 6.35
C HIS A 50 4.20 -11.00 5.87
N GLU A 51 4.17 -10.64 4.58
CA GLU A 51 5.02 -9.58 4.05
C GLU A 51 4.68 -8.21 4.66
N LEU A 52 3.39 -7.88 4.79
CA LEU A 52 2.93 -6.66 5.46
C LEU A 52 3.34 -6.64 6.94
N GLU A 53 3.23 -7.76 7.64
CA GLU A 53 3.70 -7.91 9.03
C GLU A 53 5.22 -7.69 9.13
N HIS A 54 5.98 -8.23 8.17
CA HIS A 54 7.42 -8.03 8.11
C HIS A 54 7.81 -6.58 7.87
N MET A 55 7.12 -5.87 6.96
CA MET A 55 7.28 -4.43 6.76
C MET A 55 6.99 -3.65 8.06
N ARG A 56 5.93 -4.03 8.79
CA ARG A 56 5.64 -3.39 10.07
C ARG A 56 6.73 -3.62 11.11
N ALA A 57 7.26 -4.84 11.18
CA ALA A 57 8.35 -5.19 12.07
C ALA A 57 9.67 -4.46 11.73
N SER A 58 9.88 -4.07 10.47
CA SER A 58 11.03 -3.26 10.04
C SER A 58 10.86 -1.76 10.25
N GLY A 59 9.73 -1.31 10.81
CA GLY A 59 9.47 0.07 11.19
C GLY A 59 8.72 0.89 10.12
N LEU A 60 8.21 0.24 9.08
CA LEU A 60 7.31 0.86 8.11
C LEU A 60 5.87 0.85 8.64
N GLU A 61 5.10 1.86 8.27
CA GLU A 61 3.70 1.98 8.65
C GLU A 61 2.92 2.71 7.54
N LEU A 62 1.61 2.49 7.47
CA LEU A 62 0.74 3.19 6.52
C LEU A 62 0.79 4.71 6.74
N ALA A 63 1.01 5.45 5.66
CA ALA A 63 1.00 6.92 5.66
C ALA A 63 -0.43 7.50 5.54
N SER A 64 -1.41 6.67 5.15
CA SER A 64 -2.84 7.00 5.08
C SER A 64 -3.64 5.70 4.89
N PRO A 65 -4.97 5.70 5.09
CA PRO A 65 -5.81 4.54 4.79
C PRO A 65 -5.65 4.05 3.35
N VAL A 66 -5.73 2.73 3.16
CA VAL A 66 -5.68 2.11 1.83
C VAL A 66 -6.92 2.50 1.04
N MET A 67 -6.73 3.06 -0.16
CA MET A 67 -7.80 3.51 -1.05
C MET A 67 -7.71 2.81 -2.40
N ALA A 68 -8.81 2.26 -2.88
CA ALA A 68 -8.92 1.58 -4.18
C ALA A 68 -7.85 0.49 -4.42
N ASP A 69 -7.48 -0.25 -3.37
CA ASP A 69 -6.41 -1.26 -3.33
C ASP A 69 -4.97 -0.73 -3.30
N TYR A 70 -4.76 0.57 -3.04
CA TYR A 70 -3.44 1.20 -2.95
C TYR A 70 -3.16 1.75 -1.56
N GLY A 71 -1.95 1.47 -1.05
CA GLY A 71 -1.44 2.06 0.18
C GLY A 71 -0.03 2.63 -0.04
N ILE A 72 0.30 3.69 0.70
CA ILE A 72 1.66 4.21 0.80
C ILE A 72 2.16 3.89 2.21
N VAL A 73 3.32 3.25 2.32
CA VAL A 73 4.00 3.01 3.60
C VAL A 73 5.29 3.82 3.68
N ARG A 74 5.59 4.34 4.87
CA ARG A 74 6.79 5.14 5.16
C ARG A 74 7.35 4.78 6.54
N PRO A 75 8.65 5.00 6.79
CA PRO A 75 9.19 4.91 8.14
C PRO A 75 8.46 5.87 9.08
N GLY A 76 7.97 5.37 10.22
CA GLY A 76 7.30 6.19 11.24
C GLY A 76 5.79 6.44 11.04
N GLY A 77 5.22 6.09 9.88
CA GLY A 77 3.76 6.11 9.64
C GLY A 77 3.11 7.48 9.47
N ALA A 78 1.79 7.47 9.30
CA ALA A 78 0.96 8.66 9.43
C ALA A 78 0.99 9.17 10.89
N PRO A 79 0.90 10.49 11.14
CA PRO A 79 0.48 10.95 12.45
C PRO A 79 -0.86 10.29 12.78
N SER A 80 -1.05 9.86 14.03
CA SER A 80 -2.30 9.23 14.45
C SER A 80 -3.44 10.23 14.24
N ASP A 81 -4.66 9.78 13.93
CA ASP A 81 -5.82 10.69 13.92
C ASP A 81 -6.00 11.41 15.29
N ASP A 82 -5.51 10.81 16.38
CA ASP A 82 -5.37 11.42 17.72
C ASP A 82 -4.42 12.65 17.76
N ASP A 83 -3.48 12.78 16.83
CA ASP A 83 -2.56 13.92 16.74
C ASP A 83 -3.19 15.14 16.03
N LEU A 84 -4.40 15.01 15.49
CA LEU A 84 -5.12 16.09 14.79
C LEU A 84 -6.14 16.85 15.68
N ASP A 85 -6.31 16.47 16.95
CA ASP A 85 -7.21 17.15 17.91
C ASP A 85 -6.48 18.22 18.75
N GLY A 86 -5.54 18.93 18.12
CA GLY A 86 -4.63 19.87 18.78
C GLY A 86 -4.64 21.30 18.24
N SER A 87 -5.61 21.68 17.42
CA SER A 87 -5.82 23.08 17.01
C SER A 87 -7.21 23.55 17.39
N ASP A 88 -7.41 23.67 18.70
CA ASP A 88 -8.21 24.73 19.29
C ASP A 88 -7.46 26.08 19.16
N GLU A 89 -8.20 27.19 19.24
CA GLU A 89 -7.76 28.62 19.23
C GLU A 89 -7.55 29.24 17.82
N GLU A 90 -8.30 30.21 17.29
CA GLU A 90 -9.48 31.02 17.71
C GLU A 90 -10.28 31.48 16.46
#